data_AF-A0AAU4BCT9-F1
#
_entry.id   AF-A0AAU4BCT9-F1
#
_cell.length_a   1.000
_cell.length_b   1.000
_cell.length_c   1.000
_cell.angle_alpha   90.00
_cell.angle_beta   90.00
_cell.angle_gamma   90.00
#
_symmetry.space_group_name_H-M   'P 1'
#
loop_
_entity.id
_entity.type
_entity.pdbx_description
1 polymer ?
#
loop_
_entity_poly.entity_id
_entity_poly.type
_entity_poly.pdbx_seq_one_letter_code
_entity_poly.pdbx_strand_id
1 'polypeptide(L)'
;MVEDTPGEEFKPDPAMAHSMAELRQLLREYWGWAGELGSRRVAAASGEVFSHSTAAKLIAADPNVPLRQEYVAGMIRGCGGSEADQQAWITAFRRVRQATRAPRLKVVGQ
;
A
#
# COMPACT_ATOMS: atom_id res chain seq x y z
N MET A 1 13.52 31.39 -6.89
CA MET A 1 12.14 31.04 -7.25
C MET A 1 12.24 29.61 -7.72
N VAL A 2 11.83 28.64 -6.89
CA VAL A 2 11.90 27.23 -7.29
C VAL A 2 10.72 26.99 -8.23
N GLU A 3 11.02 26.56 -9.45
CA GLU A 3 10.03 26.23 -10.46
C GLU A 3 9.44 24.87 -10.06
N ASP A 4 8.20 24.87 -9.57
CA ASP A 4 7.42 23.65 -9.37
C ASP A 4 7.21 23.01 -10.75
N THR A 5 7.81 21.84 -10.97
CA THR A 5 7.65 21.09 -12.21
C THR A 5 6.17 20.69 -12.37
N PRO A 6 5.46 21.20 -13.40
CA PRO A 6 4.06 20.86 -13.59
C PRO A 6 3.93 19.41 -14.07
N GLY A 7 3.47 18.52 -13.19
CA GLY A 7 2.84 17.26 -13.60
C GLY A 7 3.64 15.96 -13.47
N GLU A 8 4.80 15.91 -12.79
CA GLU A 8 5.60 14.67 -12.71
C GLU A 8 5.46 13.90 -11.37
N GLU A 9 4.74 12.78 -11.43
CA GLU A 9 5.21 11.42 -11.05
C GLU A 9 5.77 11.12 -9.65
N PHE A 10 5.44 11.85 -8.59
CA PHE A 10 5.81 11.42 -7.21
C PHE A 10 4.84 10.41 -6.57
N LYS A 11 3.78 10.02 -7.27
CA LYS A 11 2.81 9.06 -6.75
C LYS A 11 3.42 7.66 -6.80
N PRO A 12 3.53 6.95 -5.66
CA PRO A 12 4.17 5.64 -5.64
C PRO A 12 3.38 4.62 -6.45
N ASP A 13 4.10 3.87 -7.28
CA ASP A 13 3.56 2.81 -8.11
C ASP A 13 3.58 1.46 -7.36
N PRO A 14 2.41 0.87 -7.04
CA PRO A 14 2.35 -0.42 -6.38
C PRO A 14 2.90 -1.58 -7.23
N ALA A 15 3.03 -1.42 -8.55
CA ALA A 15 3.57 -2.47 -9.42
C ALA A 15 5.07 -2.75 -9.18
N MET A 16 5.77 -1.82 -8.52
CA MET A 16 7.17 -1.96 -8.10
C MET A 16 7.36 -2.91 -6.90
N ALA A 17 6.30 -3.29 -6.19
CA ALA A 17 6.40 -4.19 -5.04
C ALA A 17 6.72 -5.63 -5.48
N HIS A 18 7.80 -6.21 -4.96
CA HIS A 18 8.14 -7.63 -5.17
C HIS A 18 7.90 -8.49 -3.91
N SER A 19 7.72 -7.85 -2.76
CA SER A 19 7.52 -8.49 -1.47
C SER A 19 6.47 -7.75 -0.64
N MET A 20 5.96 -8.42 0.40
CA MET A 20 4.96 -7.82 1.30
C MET A 20 5.55 -6.65 2.11
N ALA A 21 6.86 -6.68 2.38
CA ALA A 21 7.56 -5.60 3.05
C ALA A 21 7.65 -4.35 2.16
N GLU A 22 8.03 -4.52 0.89
CA GLU A 22 8.06 -3.42 -0.08
C GLU A 22 6.66 -2.83 -0.31
N LEU A 23 5.63 -3.68 -0.40
CA LEU A 23 4.27 -3.19 -0.56
C LEU A 23 3.81 -2.31 0.62
N ARG A 24 4.23 -2.62 1.85
CA ARG A 24 3.96 -1.76 3.02
C ARG A 24 4.71 -0.45 2.94
N GLN A 25 5.97 -0.50 2.51
CA GLN A 25 6.79 0.69 2.39
C GLN A 25 6.18 1.64 1.36
N LEU A 26 5.76 1.11 0.20
CA LEU A 26 5.03 1.88 -0.80
C LEU A 26 3.70 2.43 -0.26
N LEU A 27 2.94 1.68 0.56
CA LEU A 27 1.71 2.20 1.19
C LEU A 27 2.01 3.41 2.11
N ARG A 28 3.12 3.35 2.85
CA ARG A 28 3.57 4.47 3.69
C ARG A 28 3.99 5.66 2.83
N GLU A 29 4.68 5.42 1.72
CA GLU A 29 5.03 6.46 0.75
C GLU A 29 3.78 7.09 0.13
N TYR A 30 2.75 6.29 -0.18
CA TYR A 30 1.49 6.78 -0.71
C TYR A 30 0.79 7.69 0.30
N TRP A 31 0.82 7.30 1.57
CA TRP A 31 0.31 8.13 2.66
C TRP A 31 1.07 9.46 2.81
N GLY A 32 2.41 9.43 2.68
CA GLY A 32 3.24 10.64 2.69
C GLY A 32 2.91 11.56 1.50
N TRP A 33 2.80 10.99 0.29
CA TRP A 33 2.39 11.69 -0.91
C TRP A 33 0.97 12.30 -0.79
N ALA A 34 0.06 11.62 -0.11
CA ALA A 34 -1.29 12.10 0.17
C ALA A 34 -1.36 13.20 1.26
N GLY A 35 -0.22 13.66 1.77
CA GLY A 35 -0.14 14.78 2.73
C GLY A 35 -0.18 14.35 4.19
N GLU A 36 0.35 13.17 4.53
CA GLU A 36 0.56 12.71 5.92
C GLU A 36 -0.71 12.77 6.80
N LEU A 37 -1.83 12.33 6.24
CA LEU A 37 -3.13 12.40 6.91
C LEU A 37 -3.11 11.68 8.27
N GLY A 38 -3.69 12.31 9.29
CA GLY A 38 -3.78 11.68 10.61
C GLY A 38 -4.48 10.31 10.56
N SER A 39 -3.95 9.33 11.29
CA SER A 39 -4.45 7.94 11.34
C SER A 39 -5.95 7.82 11.61
N ARG A 40 -6.53 8.74 12.39
CA ARG A 40 -7.99 8.79 12.66
C ARG A 40 -8.78 9.13 11.40
N ARG A 41 -8.28 10.09 10.63
CA ARG A 41 -8.89 10.53 9.37
C ARG A 41 -8.82 9.42 8.32
N VAL A 42 -7.67 8.77 8.19
CA VAL A 42 -7.50 7.63 7.29
C VAL A 42 -8.47 6.49 7.64
N ALA A 43 -8.59 6.13 8.93
CA ALA A 43 -9.52 5.10 9.38
C ALA A 43 -10.98 5.45 9.07
N ALA A 44 -11.41 6.68 9.38
CA ALA A 44 -12.77 7.13 9.08
C ALA A 44 -13.09 7.13 7.58
N ALA A 45 -12.15 7.59 6.75
CA ALA A 45 -12.31 7.63 5.30
C ALA A 45 -12.17 6.26 4.62
N SER A 46 -11.61 5.26 5.31
CA SER A 46 -11.44 3.89 4.79
C SER A 46 -12.76 3.14 4.57
N GLY A 47 -13.87 3.64 5.10
CA GLY A 47 -15.14 2.92 5.17
C GLY A 47 -15.17 1.90 6.31
N GLU A 48 -14.58 2.26 7.46
CA GLU A 48 -14.58 1.45 8.70
C GLU A 48 -13.89 0.08 8.57
N VAL A 49 -13.03 -0.08 7.56
CA VAL A 49 -12.31 -1.34 7.29
C VAL A 49 -11.28 -1.65 8.39
N PHE A 50 -10.78 -0.63 9.08
CA PHE A 50 -9.86 -0.81 10.19
C PHE A 50 -9.97 0.32 11.22
N SER A 51 -9.55 0.01 12.46
CA SER A 51 -9.48 1.00 13.54
C SER A 51 -8.39 2.04 13.31
N HIS A 52 -8.50 3.20 13.97
CA HIS A 52 -7.42 4.20 14.06
C HIS A 52 -6.07 3.59 14.48
N SER A 53 -6.08 2.67 15.45
CA SER A 53 -4.85 2.04 15.96
C SER A 53 -4.23 1.13 14.90
N THR A 54 -5.06 0.42 14.13
CA THR A 54 -4.59 -0.36 12.97
C THR A 54 -4.05 0.56 11.87
N ALA A 55 -4.72 1.68 11.59
CA ALA A 55 -4.24 2.67 10.63
C ALA A 55 -2.86 3.21 11.01
N ALA A 56 -2.64 3.57 12.27
CA ALA A 56 -1.34 4.03 12.77
C ALA A 56 -0.23 2.99 12.54
N LYS A 57 -0.51 1.70 12.78
CA LYS A 57 0.46 0.62 12.53
C LYS A 57 0.70 0.38 11.04
N LEU A 58 -0.33 0.49 10.19
CA LEU A 58 -0.18 0.41 8.74
C LEU A 58 0.67 1.55 8.19
N ILE A 59 0.44 2.79 8.67
CA ILE A 59 1.25 3.97 8.34
C ILE A 59 2.70 3.79 8.79
N ALA A 60 2.92 3.20 9.96
CA ALA A 60 4.26 2.88 10.46
C ALA A 60 4.93 1.70 9.71
N ALA A 61 4.27 1.10 8.72
CA ALA A 61 4.72 -0.10 8.01
C ALA A 61 5.05 -1.28 8.95
N ASP A 62 4.34 -1.39 10.08
CA ASP A 62 4.61 -2.39 11.12
C ASP A 62 4.47 -3.83 10.54
N PRO A 63 5.53 -4.66 10.57
CA PRO A 63 5.50 -6.01 10.02
C PRO A 63 4.58 -6.95 10.81
N ASN A 64 4.26 -6.63 12.06
CA ASN A 64 3.43 -7.46 12.94
C ASN A 64 1.93 -7.36 12.63
N VAL A 65 1.48 -6.34 11.90
CA VAL A 65 0.08 -6.22 11.49
C VAL A 65 -0.10 -6.95 10.18
N PRO A 66 -0.87 -8.05 10.08
CA PRO A 66 -1.04 -8.77 8.82
C PRO A 66 -1.64 -7.85 7.74
N LEU A 67 -0.96 -7.72 6.59
CA LEU A 67 -1.47 -6.93 5.48
C LEU A 67 -2.53 -7.74 4.75
N ARG A 68 -3.78 -7.28 4.83
CA ARG A 68 -4.95 -7.88 4.17
C ARG A 68 -5.31 -7.06 2.94
N GLN A 69 -5.97 -7.69 1.97
CA GLN A 69 -6.44 -6.98 0.76
C GLN A 69 -7.38 -5.83 1.12
N GLU A 70 -8.26 -6.03 2.10
CA GLU A 70 -9.17 -4.99 2.60
C GLU A 70 -8.41 -3.79 3.19
N TYR A 71 -7.31 -4.03 3.91
CA TYR A 71 -6.48 -2.97 4.49
C TYR A 71 -5.74 -2.17 3.44
N VAL A 72 -5.27 -2.84 2.38
CA VAL A 72 -4.65 -2.17 1.21
C VAL A 72 -5.67 -1.23 0.56
N ALA A 73 -6.85 -1.74 0.21
CA ALA A 73 -7.90 -0.93 -0.41
C ALA A 73 -8.36 0.22 0.52
N GLY A 74 -8.57 -0.07 1.80
CA GLY A 74 -8.99 0.90 2.81
C GLY A 74 -7.95 2.00 3.05
N MET A 75 -6.65 1.69 2.99
CA MET A 75 -5.58 2.69 3.11
C MET A 75 -5.60 3.65 1.91
N ILE A 76 -5.70 3.12 0.69
CA ILE A 76 -5.75 3.94 -0.53
C ILE A 76 -6.99 4.83 -0.51
N ARG A 77 -8.16 4.26 -0.23
CA ARG A 77 -9.41 5.02 -0.06
C ARG A 77 -9.29 6.07 1.04
N GLY A 78 -8.74 5.70 2.19
CA GLY A 78 -8.54 6.58 3.34
C GLY A 78 -7.59 7.74 3.07
N CYS A 79 -6.69 7.55 2.10
CA CYS A 79 -5.79 8.58 1.59
C CYS A 79 -6.39 9.40 0.43
N GLY A 80 -7.67 9.20 0.08
CA GLY A 80 -8.35 9.90 -1.02
C GLY A 80 -8.07 9.31 -2.41
N GLY A 81 -7.48 8.11 -2.48
CA GLY A 81 -7.20 7.42 -3.73
C GLY A 81 -8.45 7.01 -4.49
N SER A 82 -8.39 7.07 -5.81
CA SER A 82 -9.48 6.71 -6.71
C SER A 82 -9.76 5.20 -6.73
N GLU A 83 -10.85 4.78 -7.36
CA GLU A 83 -11.12 3.34 -7.58
C GLU A 83 -10.04 2.69 -8.45
N ALA A 84 -9.49 3.43 -9.42
CA ALA A 84 -8.37 2.96 -10.26
C ALA A 84 -7.12 2.70 -9.40
N ASP A 85 -6.83 3.58 -8.44
CA ASP A 85 -5.75 3.37 -7.48
C ASP A 85 -6.01 2.11 -6.65
N GLN A 86 -7.19 2.01 -6.04
CA GLN A 86 -7.54 0.84 -5.24
C GLN A 86 -7.33 -0.46 -6.03
N GLN A 87 -7.73 -0.49 -7.30
CA GLN A 87 -7.55 -1.65 -8.16
C GLN A 87 -6.07 -1.96 -8.45
N ALA A 88 -5.26 -0.95 -8.74
CA ALA A 88 -3.81 -1.11 -8.97
C ALA A 88 -3.12 -1.72 -7.72
N TRP A 89 -3.43 -1.18 -6.54
CA TRP A 89 -2.89 -1.64 -5.27
C TRP A 89 -3.36 -3.04 -4.88
N ILE A 90 -4.64 -3.36 -5.09
CA ILE A 90 -5.17 -4.72 -4.90
C ILE A 90 -4.48 -5.72 -5.84
N THR A 91 -4.22 -5.32 -7.08
CA THR A 91 -3.56 -6.18 -8.08
C THR A 91 -2.12 -6.49 -7.67
N ALA A 92 -1.36 -5.47 -7.26
CA ALA A 92 -0.02 -5.65 -6.73
C ALA A 92 0.00 -6.55 -5.48
N PHE A 93 -0.93 -6.34 -4.54
CA PHE A 93 -1.08 -7.20 -3.36
C PHE A 93 -1.29 -8.66 -3.73
N ARG A 94 -2.17 -8.95 -4.69
CA ARG A 94 -2.44 -10.31 -5.17
C ARG A 94 -1.20 -10.93 -5.80
N ARG A 95 -0.48 -10.18 -6.64
CA ARG A 95 0.78 -10.62 -7.28
C ARG A 95 1.83 -11.01 -6.24
N VAL A 96 2.12 -10.11 -5.30
CA VAL A 96 3.10 -10.33 -4.22
C VAL A 96 2.70 -11.51 -3.34
N ARG A 97 1.42 -11.59 -2.95
CA ARG A 97 0.92 -12.69 -2.11
C ARG A 97 1.03 -14.04 -2.81
N GLN A 98 0.78 -14.10 -4.12
CA GLN A 98 0.95 -15.33 -4.90
C GLN A 98 2.43 -15.73 -4.99
N ALA A 99 3.32 -14.78 -5.28
CA ALA A 99 4.76 -15.01 -5.31
C ALA A 99 5.32 -15.50 -3.96
N THR A 100 4.75 -15.02 -2.85
CA THR A 100 5.12 -15.46 -1.49
C THR A 100 4.62 -16.88 -1.18
N ARG A 101 3.51 -17.30 -1.78
CA ARG A 101 2.86 -18.61 -1.50
C ARG A 101 3.34 -19.72 -2.43
N ALA A 102 3.85 -19.39 -3.61
CA ALA A 102 4.42 -20.36 -4.52
C ALA A 102 5.71 -20.94 -3.92
N PRO A 103 5.88 -22.28 -3.83
CA PRO A 103 7.20 -22.84 -3.54
C PRO A 103 8.14 -22.40 -4.68
N ARG A 104 9.29 -21.80 -4.35
CA ARG A 104 10.37 -21.63 -5.33
C ARG A 104 10.69 -23.02 -5.85
N LEU A 105 10.21 -23.35 -7.06
CA LEU A 105 10.52 -24.62 -7.70
C LEU A 105 12.05 -24.71 -7.74
N LYS A 106 12.63 -25.63 -6.97
CA LYS A 106 14.03 -26.02 -7.15
C LYS A 106 14.09 -26.64 -8.54
N VAL A 107 14.67 -25.94 -9.51
CA VAL A 107 15.27 -26.61 -10.66
C VAL A 107 16.39 -27.47 -10.07
N VAL A 108 16.08 -28.74 -9.85
CA VAL A 108 17.08 -29.77 -9.62
C VAL A 108 17.43 -30.27 -11.02
N GLY A 109 18.61 -29.90 -11.50
CA GLY A 109 19.16 -30.41 -12.75
C GLY A 109 19.48 -31.89 -12.61
N GLN A 110 19.11 -32.65 -13.64
CA GLN A 110 19.53 -34.03 -13.90
C GLN A 110 21.04 -34.13 -14.11
#